data_AF-A0A961Z5Y0-F1
#
_entry.id   AF-A0A961Z5Y0-F1
#
_cell.length_a   1.000
_cell.length_b   1.000
_cell.length_c   1.000
_cell.angle_alpha   90.00
_cell.angle_beta   90.00
_cell.angle_gamma   90.00
#
_symmetry.space_group_name_H-M   'P 1'
#
loop_
_entity.id
_entity.type
_entity.pdbx_description
1 polymer ?
#
loop_
_entity_poly.entity_id
_entity_poly.type
_entity_poly.pdbx_seq_one_letter_code
_entity_poly.pdbx_strand_id
1 'polypeptide(L)'
;KKDTQFSSIVEKALEYGKPVRIGVNWGSLDQELLTHLMDENAQAANPVSARAVMHEAIVQSGLLSAERARELGLGADRIIISAKVSQVQDLVSVYTMLADRCDYALHLGLTEAGMGSKGIVASSVAMGILLQDGIGDTIRYSLTPEPGGDRTLEVQAAQELLQTMGIRSFVPIVAACPGCGRTTSTVFQELAKDVQQMVRDRMPEWRQKYPGVETMNLAVMGCIVNGPGESKHADIGISLPGTGETPAAPVFIDGKKAMTLRGANIAAEFKDIVEGYIAQRYGRPA
;
A
#
# COMPACT_ATOMS: atom_id res chain seq x y z
N LYS A 1 21.16 24.06 -22.40
CA LYS A 1 20.05 24.67 -21.60
C LYS A 1 19.51 23.71 -20.53
N LYS A 2 19.14 22.45 -20.86
CA LYS A 2 18.68 21.45 -19.87
C LYS A 2 19.73 21.17 -18.77
N ASP A 3 20.98 20.91 -19.15
CA ASP A 3 22.07 20.61 -18.20
C ASP A 3 22.36 21.77 -17.22
N THR A 4 22.20 23.01 -17.67
CA THR A 4 22.40 24.21 -16.84
C THR A 4 21.34 24.33 -15.73
N GLN A 5 20.08 23.99 -16.05
CA GLN A 5 18.98 24.01 -15.08
C GLN A 5 19.09 22.86 -14.08
N PHE A 6 19.40 21.66 -14.57
CA PHE A 6 19.65 20.50 -13.72
C PHE A 6 20.77 20.77 -12.71
N SER A 7 21.91 21.26 -13.20
CA SER A 7 23.08 21.56 -12.35
C SER A 7 22.74 22.59 -11.28
N SER A 8 22.04 23.67 -11.65
CA SER A 8 21.60 24.71 -10.70
C SER A 8 20.73 24.15 -9.56
N ILE A 9 19.84 23.20 -9.86
CA ILE A 9 18.97 22.58 -8.84
C ILE A 9 19.80 21.70 -7.89
N VAL A 10 20.72 20.91 -8.44
CA VAL A 10 21.61 20.03 -7.65
C VAL A 10 22.52 20.86 -6.75
N GLU A 11 23.08 21.96 -7.26
CA GLU A 11 23.90 22.90 -6.49
C GLU A 11 23.12 23.50 -5.31
N LYS A 12 21.85 23.87 -5.50
CA LYS A 12 20.99 24.30 -4.40
C LYS A 12 20.71 23.17 -3.41
N ALA A 13 20.47 21.94 -3.88
CA ALA A 13 20.30 20.81 -2.98
C ALA A 13 21.55 20.54 -2.13
N LEU A 14 22.74 20.76 -2.69
CA LEU A 14 24.01 20.71 -1.96
C LEU A 14 24.10 21.83 -0.91
N GLU A 15 23.88 23.08 -1.31
CA GLU A 15 23.89 24.27 -0.43
C GLU A 15 23.01 24.07 0.81
N TYR A 16 21.81 23.51 0.62
CA TYR A 16 20.83 23.36 1.70
C TYR A 16 20.79 21.96 2.33
N GLY A 17 21.72 21.06 1.97
CA GLY A 17 21.75 19.71 2.54
C GLY A 17 20.49 18.88 2.27
N LYS A 18 19.82 19.06 1.13
CA LYS A 18 18.57 18.33 0.77
C LYS A 18 18.81 17.09 -0.10
N PRO A 19 18.12 15.96 0.14
CA PRO A 19 18.09 14.86 -0.81
C PRO A 19 17.29 15.24 -2.05
N VAL A 20 17.56 14.57 -3.18
CA VAL A 20 16.91 14.81 -4.47
C VAL A 20 16.30 13.52 -4.98
N ARG A 21 15.02 13.59 -5.38
CA ARG A 21 14.41 12.53 -6.18
C ARG A 21 14.49 12.87 -7.66
N ILE A 22 15.20 12.05 -8.41
CA ILE A 22 15.27 12.12 -9.87
C ILE A 22 14.11 11.31 -10.43
N GLY A 23 13.13 12.02 -11.00
CA GLY A 23 11.88 11.43 -11.48
C GLY A 23 11.80 11.40 -12.99
N VAL A 24 11.95 10.22 -13.57
CA VAL A 24 11.63 9.95 -14.98
C VAL A 24 10.17 9.58 -15.09
N ASN A 25 9.46 10.18 -16.04
CA ASN A 25 8.13 9.78 -16.43
C ASN A 25 8.12 9.63 -17.95
N TRP A 26 7.53 8.55 -18.45
CA TRP A 26 7.48 8.27 -19.88
C TRP A 26 6.90 9.44 -20.69
N GLY A 27 5.86 10.11 -20.15
CA GLY A 27 5.21 11.24 -20.82
C GLY A 27 6.09 12.49 -20.99
N SER A 28 7.25 12.54 -20.32
CA SER A 28 8.24 13.61 -20.41
C SER A 28 9.66 13.08 -20.66
N LEU A 29 9.77 11.90 -21.28
CA LEU A 29 11.05 11.25 -21.56
C LEU A 29 11.91 12.11 -22.50
N ASP A 30 13.24 12.02 -22.33
CA ASP A 30 14.17 12.69 -23.23
C ASP A 30 14.11 12.09 -24.64
N GLN A 31 13.58 12.87 -25.58
CA GLN A 31 13.39 12.46 -26.96
C GLN A 31 14.71 12.23 -27.68
N GLU A 32 15.79 12.94 -27.30
CA GLU A 32 17.11 12.75 -27.91
C GLU A 32 17.67 11.36 -27.55
N LEU A 33 17.57 10.97 -26.27
CA LEU A 33 18.00 9.65 -25.80
C LEU A 33 17.17 8.54 -26.46
N LEU A 34 15.83 8.69 -26.49
CA LEU A 34 14.98 7.70 -27.13
C LEU A 34 15.30 7.53 -28.62
N THR A 35 15.48 8.64 -29.36
CA THR A 35 15.82 8.60 -30.79
C THR A 35 17.14 7.88 -31.01
N HIS A 36 18.16 8.23 -30.21
CA HIS A 36 19.47 7.57 -30.29
C HIS A 36 19.36 6.06 -30.07
N LEU A 37 18.68 5.63 -29.00
CA LEU A 37 18.51 4.20 -28.71
C LEU A 37 17.66 3.48 -29.77
N MET A 38 16.71 4.17 -30.41
CA MET A 38 15.95 3.62 -31.53
C MET A 38 16.83 3.42 -32.78
N ASP A 39 17.70 4.39 -33.10
CA ASP A 39 18.64 4.30 -34.22
C ASP A 39 19.67 3.20 -34.00
N GLU A 40 20.21 3.08 -32.78
CA GLU A 40 21.10 1.98 -32.39
C GLU A 40 20.41 0.62 -32.52
N ASN A 41 19.18 0.51 -32.01
CA ASN A 41 18.39 -0.72 -32.10
C ASN A 41 18.07 -1.10 -33.55
N ALA A 42 17.84 -0.13 -34.43
CA ALA A 42 17.58 -0.37 -35.86
C ALA A 42 18.80 -0.94 -36.59
N GLN A 43 20.01 -0.67 -36.09
CA GLN A 43 21.27 -1.18 -36.64
C GLN A 43 21.73 -2.50 -35.99
N ALA A 44 21.07 -2.94 -34.92
CA ALA A 44 21.44 -4.15 -34.20
C ALA A 44 21.18 -5.41 -35.04
N ALA A 45 22.00 -6.45 -34.85
CA ALA A 45 21.82 -7.73 -35.53
C ALA A 45 20.48 -8.41 -35.15
N ASN A 46 20.02 -8.19 -33.91
CA ASN A 46 18.74 -8.67 -33.40
C ASN A 46 18.00 -7.52 -32.72
N PRO A 47 17.27 -6.67 -33.48
CA PRO A 47 16.52 -5.55 -32.91
C PRO A 47 15.47 -6.04 -31.92
N VAL A 48 15.35 -5.35 -30.80
CA VAL A 48 14.27 -5.59 -29.83
C VAL A 48 13.04 -4.75 -30.17
N SER A 49 11.92 -5.06 -29.52
CA SER A 49 10.68 -4.30 -29.71
C SER A 49 10.87 -2.84 -29.28
N ALA A 50 10.15 -1.92 -29.94
CA ALA A 50 10.15 -0.50 -29.56
C ALA A 50 9.77 -0.27 -28.08
N ARG A 51 8.92 -1.14 -27.52
CA ARG A 51 8.55 -1.15 -26.10
C ARG A 51 9.76 -1.41 -25.19
N ALA A 52 10.61 -2.35 -25.55
CA ALA A 52 11.84 -2.65 -24.82
C ALA A 52 12.87 -1.50 -24.92
N VAL A 53 13.00 -0.88 -26.10
CA VAL A 53 13.85 0.33 -26.26
C VAL A 53 13.33 1.47 -25.39
N MET A 54 12.01 1.64 -25.30
CA MET A 54 11.40 2.64 -24.43
C MET A 54 11.67 2.37 -22.95
N HIS A 55 11.61 1.11 -22.50
CA HIS A 55 12.02 0.75 -21.14
C HIS A 55 13.47 1.11 -20.88
N GLU A 56 14.36 0.75 -21.80
CA GLU A 56 15.79 1.06 -21.70
C GLU A 56 16.03 2.57 -21.61
N ALA A 57 15.38 3.36 -22.45
CA ALA A 57 15.49 4.81 -22.45
C ALA A 57 15.04 5.43 -21.12
N ILE A 58 13.95 4.92 -20.54
CA ILE A 58 13.45 5.37 -19.23
C ILE A 58 14.47 5.07 -18.13
N VAL A 59 15.02 3.85 -18.12
CA VAL A 59 16.01 3.41 -17.12
C VAL A 59 17.28 4.25 -17.23
N GLN A 60 17.84 4.36 -18.44
CA GLN A 60 19.06 5.15 -18.68
C GLN A 60 18.88 6.62 -18.35
N SER A 61 17.72 7.22 -18.67
CA SER A 61 17.45 8.61 -18.34
C SER A 61 17.59 8.89 -16.83
N GLY A 62 17.13 7.96 -15.99
CA GLY A 62 17.26 8.06 -14.54
C GLY A 62 18.69 7.88 -14.06
N LEU A 63 19.39 6.86 -14.57
CA LEU A 63 20.76 6.52 -14.18
C LEU A 63 21.77 7.60 -14.61
N LEU A 64 21.69 8.08 -15.85
CA LEU A 64 22.55 9.15 -16.36
C LEU A 64 22.34 10.45 -15.58
N SER A 65 21.09 10.78 -15.23
CA SER A 65 20.80 11.93 -14.38
C SER A 65 21.37 11.76 -12.96
N ALA A 66 21.31 10.55 -12.40
CA ALA A 66 21.88 10.26 -11.07
C ALA A 66 23.40 10.33 -11.08
N GLU A 67 24.05 9.79 -12.11
CA GLU A 67 25.50 9.93 -12.33
C GLU A 67 25.90 11.40 -12.44
N ARG A 68 25.16 12.18 -13.23
CA ARG A 68 25.40 13.62 -13.35
C ARG A 68 25.27 14.35 -12.01
N ALA A 69 24.27 14.02 -11.19
CA ALA A 69 24.13 14.60 -9.86
C ALA A 69 25.32 14.24 -8.95
N ARG A 70 25.86 13.01 -9.09
CA ARG A 70 27.06 12.58 -8.36
C ARG A 70 28.32 13.31 -8.80
N GLU A 71 28.51 13.53 -10.10
CA GLU A 71 29.63 14.33 -10.63
C GLU A 71 29.64 15.76 -10.09
N LEU A 72 28.45 16.33 -9.87
CA LEU A 72 28.27 17.65 -9.25
C LEU A 72 28.50 17.63 -7.73
N GLY A 73 28.70 16.46 -7.12
CA GLY A 73 29.05 16.29 -5.71
C GLY A 73 27.93 15.80 -4.80
N LEU A 74 26.73 15.47 -5.33
CA LEU A 74 25.64 14.92 -4.52
C LEU A 74 25.94 13.45 -4.15
N GLY A 75 25.96 13.15 -2.85
CA GLY A 75 26.16 11.79 -2.35
C GLY A 75 25.07 10.82 -2.81
N ALA A 76 25.44 9.56 -3.04
CA ALA A 76 24.50 8.53 -3.49
C ALA A 76 23.38 8.26 -2.47
N ASP A 77 23.68 8.39 -1.18
CA ASP A 77 22.77 8.32 -0.04
C ASP A 77 21.72 9.46 -0.02
N ARG A 78 21.87 10.45 -0.90
CA ARG A 78 20.98 11.60 -1.04
C ARG A 78 20.20 11.59 -2.35
N ILE A 79 20.30 10.51 -3.13
CA ILE A 79 19.61 10.34 -4.40
C ILE A 79 18.53 9.27 -4.28
N ILE A 80 17.32 9.62 -4.71
CA ILE A 80 16.20 8.69 -4.90
C ILE A 80 15.87 8.66 -6.40
N ILE A 81 15.58 7.50 -6.97
CA ILE A 81 15.15 7.37 -8.37
C ILE A 81 13.69 6.94 -8.43
N SER A 82 12.94 7.49 -9.38
CA SER A 82 11.64 6.95 -9.79
C SER A 82 11.52 6.99 -11.29
N ALA A 83 11.01 5.93 -11.91
CA ALA A 83 10.79 5.83 -13.34
C ALA A 83 9.37 5.34 -13.63
N LYS A 84 8.40 6.26 -13.70
CA LYS A 84 6.98 5.91 -13.70
C LYS A 84 6.44 5.77 -15.12
N VAL A 85 5.60 4.75 -15.28
CA VAL A 85 4.78 4.47 -16.45
C VAL A 85 3.34 4.16 -15.98
N SER A 86 2.38 4.19 -16.90
CA SER A 86 0.95 4.04 -16.57
C SER A 86 0.41 2.61 -16.75
N GLN A 87 1.22 1.71 -17.29
CA GLN A 87 0.85 0.32 -17.55
C GLN A 87 1.57 -0.63 -16.59
N VAL A 88 0.80 -1.57 -16.03
CA VAL A 88 1.27 -2.50 -14.98
C VAL A 88 2.52 -3.26 -15.40
N GLN A 89 2.48 -3.93 -16.54
CA GLN A 89 3.60 -4.77 -17.01
C GLN A 89 4.85 -3.94 -17.34
N ASP A 90 4.66 -2.72 -17.83
CA ASP A 90 5.79 -1.81 -18.10
C ASP A 90 6.45 -1.37 -16.80
N LEU A 91 5.66 -1.08 -15.77
CA LEU A 91 6.19 -0.65 -14.47
C LEU A 91 7.05 -1.75 -13.86
N VAL A 92 6.58 -3.00 -13.93
CA VAL A 92 7.33 -4.16 -13.46
C VAL A 92 8.65 -4.27 -14.20
N SER A 93 8.65 -4.32 -15.54
CA SER A 93 9.89 -4.38 -16.35
C SER A 93 10.87 -3.25 -16.02
N VAL A 94 10.40 -2.01 -15.97
CA VAL A 94 11.25 -0.83 -15.74
C VAL A 94 11.90 -0.86 -14.35
N TYR A 95 11.15 -1.19 -13.30
CA TYR A 95 11.70 -1.22 -11.94
C TYR A 95 12.60 -2.42 -11.69
N THR A 96 12.32 -3.58 -12.30
CA THR A 96 13.26 -4.72 -12.27
C THR A 96 14.58 -4.33 -12.94
N MET A 97 14.54 -3.72 -14.13
CA MET A 97 15.74 -3.25 -14.81
C MET A 97 16.50 -2.16 -14.03
N LEU A 98 15.80 -1.27 -13.31
CA LEU A 98 16.43 -0.27 -12.46
C LEU A 98 17.11 -0.90 -11.24
N ALA A 99 16.42 -1.80 -10.54
CA ALA A 99 16.92 -2.47 -9.35
C ALA A 99 18.17 -3.31 -9.67
N ASP A 100 18.23 -3.94 -10.84
CA ASP A 100 19.39 -4.71 -11.29
C ASP A 100 20.64 -3.85 -11.57
N ARG A 101 20.47 -2.53 -11.74
CA ARG A 101 21.52 -1.62 -12.23
C ARG A 101 21.93 -0.53 -11.25
N CYS A 102 21.26 -0.40 -10.11
CA CYS A 102 21.62 0.59 -9.10
C CYS A 102 21.14 0.24 -7.69
N ASP A 103 21.84 0.80 -6.71
CA ASP A 103 21.53 0.66 -5.27
C ASP A 103 20.90 1.93 -4.68
N TYR A 104 20.37 2.84 -5.52
CA TYR A 104 19.66 4.03 -5.03
C TYR A 104 18.30 3.65 -4.46
N ALA A 105 17.79 4.42 -3.50
CA ALA A 105 16.42 4.25 -3.04
C ALA A 105 15.44 4.48 -4.20
N LEU A 106 14.48 3.57 -4.37
CA LEU A 106 13.49 3.58 -5.44
C LEU A 106 12.13 4.05 -4.94
N HIS A 107 11.66 5.17 -5.50
CA HIS A 107 10.31 5.68 -5.27
C HIS A 107 9.31 5.14 -6.29
N LEU A 108 8.69 4.04 -5.88
CA LEU A 108 7.78 3.25 -6.68
C LEU A 108 6.38 3.88 -6.79
N GLY A 109 5.74 3.70 -7.93
CA GLY A 109 4.34 4.04 -8.12
C GLY A 109 3.92 4.00 -9.57
N LEU A 110 2.73 3.45 -9.83
CA LEU A 110 2.06 3.55 -11.11
C LEU A 110 1.57 5.00 -11.30
N THR A 111 1.95 5.67 -12.39
CA THR A 111 1.41 7.00 -12.71
C THR A 111 0.06 6.88 -13.41
N GLU A 112 -0.79 7.90 -13.30
CA GLU A 112 -2.07 7.96 -14.02
C GLU A 112 -2.93 6.69 -13.86
N ALA A 113 -2.98 6.17 -12.62
CA ALA A 113 -3.64 4.90 -12.35
C ALA A 113 -5.14 4.93 -12.67
N GLY A 114 -5.77 6.10 -12.62
CA GLY A 114 -7.18 6.32 -12.90
C GLY A 114 -8.02 6.51 -11.64
N MET A 115 -9.34 6.52 -11.81
CA MET A 115 -10.31 6.71 -10.74
C MET A 115 -10.76 5.36 -10.14
N GLY A 116 -11.25 5.41 -8.90
CA GLY A 116 -11.96 4.32 -8.24
C GLY A 116 -11.23 2.98 -8.21
N SER A 117 -11.98 1.90 -8.37
CA SER A 117 -11.49 0.51 -8.27
C SER A 117 -10.39 0.19 -9.28
N LYS A 118 -10.48 0.71 -10.52
CA LYS A 118 -9.45 0.47 -11.54
C LYS A 118 -8.09 1.02 -11.11
N GLY A 119 -8.06 2.22 -10.54
CA GLY A 119 -6.81 2.85 -10.08
C GLY A 119 -6.19 2.11 -8.91
N ILE A 120 -7.02 1.67 -7.96
CA ILE A 120 -6.60 0.88 -6.80
C ILE A 120 -6.03 -0.46 -7.28
N VAL A 121 -6.79 -1.24 -8.07
CA VAL A 121 -6.36 -2.57 -8.53
C VAL A 121 -5.09 -2.50 -9.37
N ALA A 122 -5.01 -1.57 -10.33
CA ALA A 122 -3.83 -1.46 -11.18
C ALA A 122 -2.56 -1.10 -10.38
N SER A 123 -2.68 -0.15 -9.44
CA SER A 123 -1.57 0.25 -8.56
C SER A 123 -1.15 -0.89 -7.63
N SER A 124 -2.11 -1.59 -7.02
CA SER A 124 -1.85 -2.72 -6.12
C SER A 124 -1.16 -3.87 -6.83
N VAL A 125 -1.58 -4.22 -8.05
CA VAL A 125 -0.95 -5.31 -8.82
C VAL A 125 0.46 -4.93 -9.23
N ALA A 126 0.66 -3.73 -9.78
CA ALA A 126 1.97 -3.31 -10.27
C ALA A 126 3.00 -3.23 -9.14
N MET A 127 2.63 -2.64 -8.01
CA MET A 127 3.54 -2.50 -6.87
C MET A 127 3.65 -3.78 -6.05
N GLY A 128 2.59 -4.56 -5.91
CA GLY A 128 2.61 -5.82 -5.16
C GLY A 128 3.63 -6.82 -5.73
N ILE A 129 3.72 -6.93 -7.06
CA ILE A 129 4.73 -7.77 -7.74
C ILE A 129 6.15 -7.31 -7.37
N LEU A 130 6.44 -6.02 -7.53
CA LEU A 130 7.77 -5.47 -7.28
C LEU A 130 8.16 -5.54 -5.79
N LEU A 131 7.23 -5.22 -4.89
CA LEU A 131 7.46 -5.29 -3.45
C LEU A 131 7.68 -6.73 -2.98
N GLN A 132 7.03 -7.72 -3.60
CA GLN A 132 7.26 -9.15 -3.32
C GLN A 132 8.69 -9.58 -3.66
N ASP A 133 9.29 -8.96 -4.69
CA ASP A 133 10.68 -9.17 -5.11
C ASP A 133 11.67 -8.27 -4.33
N GLY A 134 11.21 -7.53 -3.33
CA GLY A 134 12.04 -6.62 -2.52
C GLY A 134 12.38 -5.30 -3.21
N ILE A 135 11.68 -4.93 -4.29
CA ILE A 135 11.95 -3.72 -5.07
C ILE A 135 11.00 -2.59 -4.64
N GLY A 136 11.58 -1.52 -4.07
CA GLY A 136 10.91 -0.27 -3.74
C GLY A 136 11.02 0.11 -2.27
N ASP A 137 11.52 1.32 -2.01
CA ASP A 137 11.79 1.84 -0.66
C ASP A 137 10.71 2.80 -0.16
N THR A 138 10.00 3.42 -1.10
CA THR A 138 8.84 4.28 -0.82
C THR A 138 7.84 4.17 -1.96
N ILE A 139 6.55 4.18 -1.64
CA ILE A 139 5.47 4.04 -2.62
C ILE A 139 4.59 5.28 -2.70
N ARG A 140 3.94 5.48 -3.84
CA ARG A 140 2.82 6.42 -4.02
C ARG A 140 1.76 5.82 -4.94
N TYR A 141 0.53 5.78 -4.46
CA TYR A 141 -0.65 5.62 -5.31
C TYR A 141 -0.94 6.94 -6.04
N SER A 142 -1.18 6.87 -7.35
CA SER A 142 -1.53 8.04 -8.17
C SER A 142 -3.00 7.98 -8.57
N LEU A 143 -3.89 8.03 -7.59
CA LEU A 143 -5.34 7.97 -7.83
C LEU A 143 -5.86 9.34 -8.26
N THR A 144 -6.74 9.32 -9.26
CA THR A 144 -7.57 10.47 -9.59
C THR A 144 -8.75 10.49 -8.62
N PRO A 145 -8.91 11.52 -7.78
CA PRO A 145 -10.06 11.63 -6.89
C PRO A 145 -11.34 11.88 -7.70
N GLU A 146 -12.47 11.42 -7.18
CA GLU A 146 -13.78 11.89 -7.68
C GLU A 146 -13.95 13.38 -7.38
N PRO A 147 -14.82 14.11 -8.11
CA PRO A 147 -15.16 15.48 -7.76
C PRO A 147 -15.67 15.58 -6.32
N GLY A 148 -15.00 16.37 -5.48
CA GLY A 148 -15.30 16.46 -4.04
C GLY A 148 -14.86 15.24 -3.21
N GLY A 149 -14.17 14.27 -3.81
CA GLY A 149 -13.64 13.10 -3.14
C GLY A 149 -12.43 13.39 -2.26
N ASP A 150 -12.20 12.52 -1.29
CA ASP A 150 -11.11 12.66 -0.33
C ASP A 150 -9.75 12.31 -0.95
N ARG A 151 -8.81 13.26 -0.88
CA ARG A 151 -7.43 13.06 -1.36
C ARG A 151 -6.68 12.02 -0.53
N THR A 152 -7.07 11.79 0.73
CA THR A 152 -6.42 10.81 1.61
C THR A 152 -6.64 9.35 1.17
N LEU A 153 -7.57 9.08 0.24
CA LEU A 153 -7.81 7.73 -0.28
C LEU A 153 -6.54 7.10 -0.88
N GLU A 154 -5.66 7.88 -1.51
CA GLU A 154 -4.39 7.35 -2.05
C GLU A 154 -3.42 6.92 -0.94
N VAL A 155 -3.46 7.59 0.21
CA VAL A 155 -2.67 7.23 1.39
C VAL A 155 -3.24 5.97 2.04
N GLN A 156 -4.57 5.89 2.17
CA GLN A 156 -5.25 4.72 2.70
C GLN A 156 -4.94 3.47 1.85
N ALA A 157 -5.05 3.58 0.52
CA ALA A 157 -4.72 2.48 -0.39
C ALA A 157 -3.24 2.05 -0.30
N ALA A 158 -2.31 3.00 -0.15
CA ALA A 158 -0.90 2.70 0.05
C ALA A 158 -0.64 1.95 1.36
N GLN A 159 -1.29 2.36 2.46
CA GLN A 159 -1.19 1.69 3.75
C GLN A 159 -1.79 0.28 3.69
N GLU A 160 -2.96 0.12 3.06
CA GLU A 160 -3.61 -1.18 2.89
C GLU A 160 -2.76 -2.15 2.07
N LEU A 161 -2.10 -1.69 0.99
CA LEU A 161 -1.18 -2.54 0.23
C LEU A 161 -0.03 -3.05 1.11
N LEU A 162 0.71 -2.14 1.75
CA LEU A 162 1.87 -2.50 2.56
C LEU A 162 1.50 -3.40 3.76
N GLN A 163 0.31 -3.19 4.33
CA GLN A 163 -0.19 -4.01 5.43
C GLN A 163 -0.65 -5.39 4.98
N THR A 164 -1.35 -5.48 3.85
CA THR A 164 -1.77 -6.76 3.27
C THR A 164 -0.58 -7.61 2.84
N MET A 165 0.49 -6.97 2.36
CA MET A 165 1.76 -7.62 2.02
C MET A 165 2.60 -8.01 3.25
N GLY A 166 2.17 -7.65 4.47
CA GLY A 166 2.91 -7.93 5.70
C GLY A 166 4.19 -7.10 5.87
N ILE A 167 4.36 -6.02 5.10
CA ILE A 167 5.57 -5.18 5.11
C ILE A 167 5.51 -4.17 6.27
N ARG A 168 4.32 -3.60 6.54
CA ARG A 168 4.10 -2.58 7.58
C ARG A 168 2.73 -2.73 8.24
N SER A 169 2.65 -2.54 9.55
CA SER A 169 1.38 -2.44 10.27
C SER A 169 1.05 -0.96 10.56
N PHE A 170 -0.15 -0.51 10.20
CA PHE A 170 -0.62 0.86 10.42
C PHE A 170 -1.83 0.93 11.34
N VAL A 171 -2.75 -0.02 11.17
CA VAL A 171 -4.00 -0.16 11.92
C VAL A 171 -4.28 -1.64 12.18
N PRO A 172 -4.99 -2.00 13.25
CA PRO A 172 -5.52 -3.34 13.42
C PRO A 172 -6.18 -3.88 12.15
N ILE A 173 -5.88 -5.13 11.79
CA ILE A 173 -6.51 -5.79 10.63
C ILE A 173 -7.88 -6.31 11.06
N VAL A 174 -8.92 -6.02 10.27
CA VAL A 174 -10.26 -6.58 10.47
C VAL A 174 -10.51 -7.64 9.40
N ALA A 175 -10.42 -8.91 9.77
CA ALA A 175 -10.83 -10.02 8.95
C ALA A 175 -12.36 -10.17 9.01
N ALA A 176 -13.02 -10.08 7.85
CA ALA A 176 -14.46 -10.27 7.75
C ALA A 176 -14.80 -11.25 6.63
N CYS A 177 -15.81 -12.10 6.85
CA CYS A 177 -16.29 -12.98 5.78
C CYS A 177 -17.03 -12.16 4.72
N PRO A 178 -17.13 -12.61 3.46
CA PRO A 178 -17.86 -11.86 2.43
C PRO A 178 -19.38 -11.74 2.70
N GLY A 179 -19.92 -12.53 3.63
CA GLY A 179 -21.35 -12.76 3.77
C GLY A 179 -21.87 -13.74 2.71
N CYS A 180 -22.92 -14.50 3.06
CA CYS A 180 -23.60 -15.42 2.15
C CYS A 180 -25.04 -15.65 2.61
N GLY A 181 -25.82 -16.50 1.91
CA GLY A 181 -27.21 -16.80 2.29
C GLY A 181 -27.40 -17.43 3.68
N ARG A 182 -26.31 -17.72 4.39
CA ARG A 182 -26.32 -18.21 5.77
C ARG A 182 -26.36 -17.11 6.82
N THR A 183 -26.25 -15.84 6.46
CA THR A 183 -26.37 -14.71 7.40
C THR A 183 -27.46 -13.76 6.91
N THR A 184 -28.15 -13.11 7.84
CA THR A 184 -28.92 -11.90 7.49
C THR A 184 -27.91 -10.82 7.13
N SER A 185 -27.97 -10.33 5.89
CA SER A 185 -26.91 -9.52 5.28
C SER A 185 -26.66 -8.21 6.03
N THR A 186 -27.71 -7.55 6.50
CA THR A 186 -27.61 -6.18 7.03
C THR A 186 -26.89 -6.09 8.37
N VAL A 187 -27.26 -6.90 9.36
CA VAL A 187 -26.64 -6.84 10.71
C VAL A 187 -25.14 -7.17 10.66
N PHE A 188 -24.77 -8.19 9.88
CA PHE A 188 -23.37 -8.55 9.68
C PHE A 188 -22.59 -7.42 8.98
N GLN A 189 -23.13 -6.88 7.89
CA GLN A 189 -22.49 -5.81 7.13
C GLN A 189 -22.32 -4.54 7.95
N GLU A 190 -23.34 -4.16 8.73
CA GLU A 190 -23.31 -3.00 9.63
C GLU A 190 -22.25 -3.20 10.71
N LEU A 191 -22.20 -4.36 11.37
CA LEU A 191 -21.19 -4.63 12.39
C LEU A 191 -19.76 -4.59 11.83
N ALA A 192 -19.52 -5.23 10.69
CA ALA A 192 -18.20 -5.26 10.07
C ALA A 192 -17.74 -3.84 9.69
N LYS A 193 -18.63 -3.05 9.09
CA LYS A 193 -18.39 -1.64 8.75
C LYS A 193 -18.09 -0.81 10.00
N ASP A 194 -18.89 -0.99 11.05
CA ASP A 194 -18.77 -0.27 12.31
C ASP A 194 -17.46 -0.53 13.04
N VAL A 195 -17.01 -1.79 13.08
CA VAL A 195 -15.73 -2.17 13.68
C VAL A 195 -14.58 -1.61 12.86
N GLN A 196 -14.64 -1.70 11.53
CA GLN A 196 -13.61 -1.13 10.66
C GLN A 196 -13.51 0.40 10.80
N GLN A 197 -14.65 1.08 10.90
CA GLN A 197 -14.71 2.52 11.12
C GLN A 197 -14.14 2.90 12.48
N MET A 198 -14.52 2.19 13.55
CA MET A 198 -13.97 2.38 14.88
C MET A 198 -12.44 2.28 14.90
N VAL A 199 -11.89 1.24 14.28
CA VAL A 199 -10.43 1.06 14.20
C VAL A 199 -9.76 2.27 13.56
N ARG A 200 -10.31 2.78 12.44
CA ARG A 200 -9.76 3.94 11.74
C ARG A 200 -9.85 5.21 12.60
N ASP A 201 -11.00 5.47 13.21
CA ASP A 201 -11.25 6.69 13.98
C ASP A 201 -10.47 6.73 15.29
N ARG A 202 -10.28 5.57 15.92
CA ARG A 202 -9.60 5.45 17.21
C ARG A 202 -8.08 5.30 17.08
N MET A 203 -7.56 4.84 15.94
CA MET A 203 -6.12 4.62 15.76
C MET A 203 -5.24 5.83 16.13
N PRO A 204 -5.58 7.10 15.80
CA PRO A 204 -4.77 8.25 16.20
C PRO A 204 -4.56 8.37 17.72
N GLU A 205 -5.58 8.02 18.51
CA GLU A 205 -5.50 7.96 19.97
C GLU A 205 -4.79 6.68 20.43
N TRP A 206 -5.21 5.52 19.91
CA TRP A 206 -4.65 4.22 20.30
C TRP A 206 -3.14 4.15 20.04
N ARG A 207 -2.63 4.70 18.93
CA ARG A 207 -1.19 4.70 18.64
C ARG A 207 -0.35 5.39 19.71
N GLN A 208 -0.89 6.43 20.35
CA GLN A 208 -0.19 7.18 21.40
C GLN A 208 -0.24 6.46 22.74
N LYS A 209 -1.38 5.81 23.03
CA LYS A 209 -1.68 5.22 24.33
C LYS A 209 -1.27 3.75 24.46
N TYR A 210 -1.28 3.02 23.34
CA TYR A 210 -1.17 1.57 23.28
C TYR A 210 -0.15 1.16 22.21
N PRO A 211 1.16 1.25 22.51
CA PRO A 211 2.21 0.85 21.57
C PRO A 211 2.03 -0.60 21.12
N GLY A 212 2.11 -0.85 19.81
CA GLY A 212 1.94 -2.18 19.22
C GLY A 212 0.50 -2.55 18.89
N VAL A 213 -0.49 -1.71 19.21
CA VAL A 213 -1.90 -1.98 18.87
C VAL A 213 -2.14 -2.13 17.36
N GLU A 214 -1.29 -1.53 16.52
CA GLU A 214 -1.34 -1.67 15.06
C GLU A 214 -1.16 -3.11 14.57
N THR A 215 -0.60 -4.01 15.39
CA THR A 215 -0.43 -5.43 15.02
C THR A 215 -1.63 -6.30 15.42
N MET A 216 -2.64 -5.73 16.07
CA MET A 216 -3.82 -6.47 16.51
C MET A 216 -4.65 -6.98 15.33
N ASN A 217 -5.13 -8.22 15.42
CA ASN A 217 -6.04 -8.84 14.46
C ASN A 217 -7.44 -8.99 15.06
N LEU A 218 -8.44 -8.49 14.36
CA LEU A 218 -9.86 -8.56 14.68
C LEU A 218 -10.58 -9.48 13.69
N ALA A 219 -11.57 -10.24 14.15
CA ALA A 219 -12.43 -11.02 13.26
C ALA A 219 -13.92 -10.69 13.46
N VAL A 220 -14.63 -10.45 12.36
CA VAL A 220 -16.09 -10.26 12.33
C VAL A 220 -16.69 -11.25 11.34
N MET A 221 -17.37 -12.28 11.85
CA MET A 221 -17.81 -13.41 11.04
C MET A 221 -19.33 -13.53 11.05
N GLY A 222 -19.94 -13.80 9.89
CA GLY A 222 -21.38 -13.77 9.71
C GLY A 222 -22.14 -15.05 10.10
N CYS A 223 -21.47 -16.18 10.30
CA CYS A 223 -22.14 -17.44 10.68
C CYS A 223 -21.20 -18.40 11.41
N ILE A 224 -21.76 -19.46 12.00
CA ILE A 224 -21.01 -20.44 12.79
C ILE A 224 -20.07 -21.35 11.97
N VAL A 225 -20.21 -21.40 10.64
CA VAL A 225 -19.46 -22.36 9.80
C VAL A 225 -17.96 -22.09 9.87
N ASN A 226 -17.55 -20.88 9.52
CA ASN A 226 -16.14 -20.45 9.62
C ASN A 226 -15.92 -19.52 10.82
N GLY A 227 -16.98 -18.99 11.42
CA GLY A 227 -16.88 -17.92 12.39
C GLY A 227 -16.04 -18.24 13.63
N PRO A 228 -16.27 -19.37 14.33
CA PRO A 228 -15.46 -19.77 15.47
C PRO A 228 -14.01 -20.10 15.13
N GLY A 229 -13.74 -20.61 13.93
CA GLY A 229 -12.37 -20.92 13.50
C GLY A 229 -11.56 -19.63 13.31
N GLU A 230 -12.05 -18.74 12.45
CA GLU A 230 -11.41 -17.46 12.16
C GLU A 230 -11.31 -16.58 13.41
N SER A 231 -12.35 -16.55 14.26
CA SER A 231 -12.32 -15.77 15.50
C SER A 231 -11.30 -16.26 16.52
N LYS A 232 -10.89 -17.54 16.46
CA LYS A 232 -9.82 -18.07 17.33
C LYS A 232 -8.42 -17.78 16.78
N HIS A 233 -8.30 -17.53 15.48
CA HIS A 233 -7.04 -17.13 14.86
C HIS A 233 -6.76 -15.63 15.02
N ALA A 234 -7.79 -14.82 15.25
CA ALA A 234 -7.68 -13.43 15.63
C ALA A 234 -7.37 -13.25 17.14
N ASP A 235 -6.84 -12.08 17.50
CA ASP A 235 -6.66 -11.69 18.91
C ASP A 235 -8.02 -11.58 19.61
N ILE A 236 -8.99 -11.00 18.91
CA ILE A 236 -10.38 -10.91 19.34
C ILE A 236 -11.32 -11.03 18.15
N GLY A 237 -12.38 -11.83 18.30
CA GLY A 237 -13.31 -12.08 17.21
C GLY A 237 -14.74 -12.37 17.66
N ILE A 238 -15.70 -12.03 16.81
CA ILE A 238 -17.13 -12.31 16.99
C ILE A 238 -17.65 -13.17 15.84
N SER A 239 -18.40 -14.21 16.19
CA SER A 239 -19.17 -15.02 15.23
C SER A 239 -20.65 -14.73 15.43
N LEU A 240 -21.27 -14.07 14.46
CA LEU A 240 -22.70 -13.80 14.44
C LEU A 240 -23.52 -15.08 14.17
N PRO A 241 -24.79 -15.10 14.61
CA PRO A 241 -25.69 -16.20 14.30
C PRO A 241 -26.12 -16.15 12.84
N GLY A 242 -26.11 -17.30 12.19
CA GLY A 242 -26.65 -17.48 10.86
C GLY A 242 -28.18 -17.55 10.81
N THR A 243 -28.72 -17.59 9.60
CA THR A 243 -30.15 -17.80 9.33
C THR A 243 -30.61 -19.14 9.90
N GLY A 244 -31.59 -19.10 10.82
CA GLY A 244 -32.11 -20.30 11.49
C GLY A 244 -31.28 -20.77 12.69
N GLU A 245 -30.23 -20.06 13.05
CA GLU A 245 -29.44 -20.33 14.25
C GLU A 245 -30.01 -19.61 15.49
N THR A 246 -29.61 -20.08 16.67
CA THR A 246 -29.96 -19.40 17.92
C THR A 246 -29.34 -18.00 17.93
N PRO A 247 -30.07 -16.92 18.31
CA PRO A 247 -29.57 -15.54 18.30
C PRO A 247 -28.53 -15.33 19.40
N ALA A 248 -27.33 -15.81 19.14
CA ALA A 248 -26.21 -15.84 20.06
C ALA A 248 -24.93 -15.61 19.25
N ALA A 249 -24.17 -14.58 19.63
CA ALA A 249 -22.91 -14.24 18.99
C ALA A 249 -21.74 -14.55 19.94
N PRO A 250 -21.14 -15.75 19.87
CA PRO A 250 -19.95 -16.05 20.68
C PRO A 250 -18.79 -15.12 20.32
N VAL A 251 -18.13 -14.61 21.36
CA VAL A 251 -16.93 -13.79 21.26
C VAL A 251 -15.74 -14.61 21.75
N PHE A 252 -14.66 -14.55 20.99
CA PHE A 252 -13.41 -15.24 21.23
C PHE A 252 -12.32 -14.20 21.51
N ILE A 253 -11.47 -14.48 22.49
CA ILE A 253 -10.31 -13.67 22.86
C ILE A 253 -9.14 -14.64 23.06
N ASP A 254 -7.99 -14.35 22.45
CA ASP A 254 -6.76 -15.16 22.54
C ASP A 254 -7.03 -16.66 22.25
N GLY A 255 -7.79 -16.95 21.20
CA GLY A 255 -8.12 -18.31 20.77
C GLY A 255 -9.14 -19.07 21.63
N LYS A 256 -9.71 -18.44 22.67
CA LYS A 256 -10.66 -19.07 23.59
C LYS A 256 -12.02 -18.37 23.55
N LYS A 257 -13.10 -19.14 23.67
CA LYS A 257 -14.44 -18.58 23.82
C LYS A 257 -14.51 -17.85 25.17
N ALA A 258 -14.67 -16.53 25.14
CA ALA A 258 -14.72 -15.70 26.33
C ALA A 258 -16.16 -15.49 26.82
N MET A 259 -17.08 -15.19 25.90
CA MET A 259 -18.48 -14.87 26.23
C MET A 259 -19.42 -15.09 25.04
N THR A 260 -20.69 -14.73 25.20
CA THR A 260 -21.70 -14.82 24.14
C THR A 260 -22.66 -13.64 24.26
N LEU A 261 -22.70 -12.80 23.23
CA LEU A 261 -23.57 -11.62 23.17
C LEU A 261 -24.94 -12.00 22.60
N ARG A 262 -25.98 -11.29 23.03
CA ARG A 262 -27.38 -11.52 22.63
C ARG A 262 -28.13 -10.19 22.58
N GLY A 263 -29.19 -10.14 21.79
CA GLY A 263 -30.06 -8.97 21.70
C GLY A 263 -29.63 -7.96 20.64
N ALA A 264 -30.24 -6.77 20.66
CA ALA A 264 -30.06 -5.76 19.62
C ALA A 264 -28.75 -4.96 19.75
N ASN A 265 -28.10 -4.99 20.91
CA ASN A 265 -26.96 -4.13 21.24
C ASN A 265 -25.58 -4.80 21.03
N ILE A 266 -25.53 -5.91 20.30
CA ILE A 266 -24.30 -6.70 20.05
C ILE A 266 -23.17 -5.82 19.50
N ALA A 267 -23.48 -4.86 18.63
CA ALA A 267 -22.47 -3.99 18.03
C ALA A 267 -21.77 -3.09 19.05
N ALA A 268 -22.54 -2.42 19.92
CA ALA A 268 -21.95 -1.56 20.95
C ALA A 268 -21.20 -2.39 22.00
N GLU A 269 -21.80 -3.50 22.46
CA GLU A 269 -21.16 -4.41 23.40
C GLU A 269 -19.83 -4.96 22.86
N PHE A 270 -19.78 -5.35 21.58
CA PHE A 270 -18.54 -5.84 20.97
C PHE A 270 -17.47 -4.74 20.88
N LYS A 271 -17.85 -3.50 20.53
CA LYS A 271 -16.93 -2.34 20.51
C LYS A 271 -16.34 -2.09 21.90
N ASP A 272 -17.15 -2.15 22.95
CA ASP A 272 -16.68 -1.98 24.33
C ASP A 272 -15.71 -3.10 24.75
N ILE A 273 -15.96 -4.33 24.32
CA ILE A 273 -15.05 -5.46 24.57
C ILE A 273 -13.73 -5.26 23.83
N VAL A 274 -13.74 -4.74 22.60
CA VAL A 274 -12.52 -4.43 21.84
C VAL A 274 -11.69 -3.35 22.56
N GLU A 275 -12.32 -2.26 23.02
CA GLU A 275 -11.62 -1.23 23.81
C GLU A 275 -11.03 -1.79 25.11
N GLY A 276 -11.82 -2.61 25.83
CA GLY A 276 -11.37 -3.29 27.05
C GLY A 276 -10.19 -4.22 26.80
N TYR A 277 -10.24 -5.01 25.72
CA TYR A 277 -9.14 -5.88 25.30
C TYR A 277 -7.88 -5.07 24.99
N ILE A 278 -8.00 -3.99 24.21
CA ILE A 278 -6.86 -3.13 23.87
C ILE A 278 -6.22 -2.56 25.13
N ALA A 279 -7.03 -1.99 26.03
CA ALA A 279 -6.54 -1.42 27.29
C ALA A 279 -5.84 -2.46 28.17
N GLN A 280 -6.36 -3.69 28.23
CA GLN A 280 -5.77 -4.78 29.01
C GLN A 280 -4.48 -5.33 28.40
N ARG A 281 -4.47 -5.52 27.08
CA ARG A 281 -3.40 -6.18 26.30
C ARG A 281 -2.21 -5.25 26.06
N TYR A 282 -2.49 -4.00 25.68
CA TYR A 282 -1.49 -3.02 25.23
C TYR A 282 -1.34 -1.83 26.18
N GLY A 283 -2.19 -1.70 27.21
CA GLY A 283 -2.09 -0.62 28.21
C GLY A 283 -1.13 -0.89 29.37
N ARG A 284 -0.53 -2.09 29.44
CA ARG A 284 0.52 -2.39 30.42
C ARG A 284 1.86 -1.87 29.89
N PRO A 285 2.66 -1.14 30.68
CA PRO A 285 4.02 -0.79 30.28
C PRO A 285 4.82 -2.07 30.02
N ALA A 286 5.60 -2.06 28.93
CA ALA A 286 6.52 -3.14 28.57
C ALA A 286 7.57 -3.39 29.66
#